data_AF-J3M728-F1
#
_entry.id   AF-J3M728-F1
#
_cell.length_a   1.000
_cell.length_b   1.000
_cell.length_c   1.000
_cell.angle_alpha   90.00
_cell.angle_beta   90.00
_cell.angle_gamma   90.00
#
_symmetry.space_group_name_H-M   'P 1'
#
loop_
_entity.id
_entity.type
_entity.pdbx_description
1 polymer ?
#
loop_
_entity_poly.entity_id
_entity_poly.type
_entity_poly.pdbx_seq_one_letter_code
_entity_poly.pdbx_strand_id
1 'polypeptide(L)' 'MTPLRRTATAVLLLLVAVAATVLAVATAAAPRRILVDTDMDTDDLFALLYLLKQNRSEFELKMSKDSM' A
#
# COMPACT_ATOMS: atom_id res chain seq x y z
N MET A 1 -20.75 -34.79 20.91
CA MET A 1 -19.90 -33.60 20.64
C MET A 1 -20.83 -32.43 20.36
N THR A 2 -20.95 -31.49 21.31
CA THR A 2 -22.08 -30.55 21.38
C THR A 2 -22.04 -29.46 20.29
N PRO A 3 -23.19 -29.11 19.68
CA PRO A 3 -23.27 -28.18 18.55
C PRO A 3 -22.73 -26.77 18.90
N LEU A 4 -22.82 -26.39 20.18
CA LEU A 4 -22.33 -25.13 20.72
C LEU A 4 -20.80 -24.95 20.60
N ARG A 5 -20.03 -26.06 20.64
CA ARG A 5 -18.57 -26.00 20.45
C ARG A 5 -18.22 -25.75 18.98
N ARG A 6 -19.02 -26.30 18.06
CA ARG A 6 -18.81 -26.12 16.61
C ARG A 6 -19.13 -24.70 16.15
N THR A 7 -20.21 -24.11 16.66
CA THR A 7 -20.56 -22.72 16.36
C THR A 7 -19.53 -21.75 16.93
N ALA A 8 -19.06 -21.97 18.17
CA ALA A 8 -17.98 -21.16 18.76
C ALA A 8 -16.68 -21.21 17.94
N THR A 9 -16.25 -22.40 17.48
CA THR A 9 -15.09 -22.50 16.57
C THR A 9 -15.33 -21.82 15.23
N ALA A 10 -16.52 -21.92 14.65
CA ALA A 10 -16.83 -21.27 13.37
C ALA A 10 -16.79 -19.74 13.49
N VAL A 11 -17.33 -19.18 14.58
CA VAL A 11 -17.28 -17.75 14.87
C VAL A 11 -15.84 -17.30 15.10
N LEU A 12 -15.04 -18.06 15.85
CA LEU A 12 -13.63 -17.74 16.07
C LEU A 12 -12.85 -17.72 14.76
N LEU A 13 -13.05 -18.71 13.89
CA LEU A 13 -12.41 -18.75 12.56
C LEU A 13 -12.83 -17.58 11.69
N LEU A 14 -14.11 -17.19 11.73
CA LEU A 14 -14.61 -16.02 11.01
C LEU A 14 -13.93 -14.73 11.50
N LEU A 15 -13.82 -14.55 12.83
CA LEU A 15 -13.17 -13.39 13.42
C LEU A 15 -11.68 -13.30 13.04
N VAL A 16 -10.98 -14.43 13.05
CA VAL A 16 -9.57 -14.50 12.62
C VAL A 16 -9.43 -14.16 11.14
N ALA A 17 -10.33 -14.67 10.29
CA ALA A 17 -10.31 -14.36 8.86
C ALA A 17 -10.56 -12.86 8.60
N VAL A 18 -11.53 -12.25 9.29
CA VAL A 18 -11.81 -10.82 9.19
C VAL A 18 -10.64 -9.97 9.71
N ALA A 19 -10.03 -10.36 10.83
CA ALA A 19 -8.85 -9.66 11.33
C ALA A 19 -7.69 -9.71 10.32
N ALA A 20 -7.42 -10.89 9.75
CA ALA A 20 -6.37 -11.08 8.74
C ALA A 20 -6.59 -10.24 7.48
N THR A 21 -7.83 -10.11 7.00
CA THR A 21 -8.14 -9.28 5.82
C THR A 21 -7.97 -7.80 6.12
N VAL A 22 -8.39 -7.32 7.30
CA VAL A 22 -8.21 -5.92 7.72
C VAL A 22 -6.73 -5.56 7.83
N LEU A 23 -5.91 -6.43 8.42
CA LEU A 23 -4.46 -6.27 8.52
C LEU A 23 -3.80 -6.20 7.13
N ALA A 24 -4.21 -7.07 6.21
CA ALA A 24 -3.67 -7.09 4.85
C ALA A 24 -3.98 -5.79 4.08
N VAL A 25 -5.21 -5.26 4.19
CA VAL A 25 -5.60 -4.00 3.54
C VAL A 25 -4.82 -2.82 4.11
N ALA A 26 -4.59 -2.78 5.43
CA ALA A 26 -3.81 -1.73 6.06
C ALA A 26 -2.35 -1.68 5.54
N THR A 27 -1.74 -2.83 5.24
CA THR A 27 -0.39 -2.87 4.65
C THR A 27 -0.35 -2.42 3.18
N ALA A 28 -1.45 -2.60 2.44
CA ALA A 28 -1.56 -2.14 1.05
C ALA A 28 -1.74 -0.61 0.94
N ALA A 29 -2.19 0.04 2.02
CA ALA A 29 -2.36 1.49 2.10
C ALA A 29 -1.06 2.26 2.43
N ALA A 30 0.07 1.56 2.56
CA ALA A 30 1.35 2.23 2.78
C ALA A 30 1.74 3.05 1.52
N PRO A 31 2.17 4.32 1.67
CA PRO A 31 2.59 5.14 0.56
C PRO A 31 3.69 4.45 -0.24
N ARG A 32 3.48 4.25 -1.54
CA ARG A 32 4.49 3.65 -2.42
C ARG A 32 5.64 4.63 -2.61
N ARG A 33 6.86 4.22 -2.27
CA ARG A 33 8.06 5.04 -2.51
C ARG A 33 8.51 4.84 -3.95
N ILE A 34 8.49 5.91 -4.74
CA ILE A 34 8.94 5.87 -6.13
C ILE A 34 10.26 6.65 -6.20
N LEU A 35 11.32 5.95 -6.58
CA LEU A 35 12.58 6.56 -6.99
C LEU A 35 12.54 6.68 -8.51
N VAL A 36 12.53 7.93 -9.00
CA VAL A 36 12.52 8.22 -10.43
C VAL A 36 13.91 8.72 -10.79
N ASP A 37 14.61 7.96 -11.63
CA ASP A 37 15.87 8.35 -12.24
C ASP A 37 15.56 8.70 -13.70
N THR A 38 15.53 10.00 -14.00
CA THR A 38 15.20 10.55 -15.31
C THR A 38 16.33 11.47 -15.75
N ASP A 39 16.64 11.46 -17.03
CA ASP A 39 17.59 12.35 -17.72
C ASP A 39 17.11 13.81 -17.83
N MET A 40 15.91 14.12 -17.32
CA MET A 40 15.30 15.45 -17.20
C MET A 40 14.95 16.13 -18.54
N ASP A 41 14.38 15.38 -19.48
CA ASP A 41 13.83 15.98 -20.70
C ASP A 41 12.43 16.60 -20.47
N THR A 42 11.90 17.31 -21.48
CA THR A 42 10.68 18.11 -21.35
C THR A 42 9.45 17.26 -21.02
N ASP A 43 9.39 16.05 -21.55
CA ASP A 43 8.33 15.07 -21.28
C ASP A 43 8.42 14.47 -19.87
N ASP A 44 9.62 14.30 -19.32
CA ASP A 44 9.81 13.87 -17.93
C ASP A 44 9.33 14.90 -16.91
N LEU A 45 9.53 16.20 -17.20
CA LEU A 45 8.99 17.27 -16.36
C LEU A 45 7.47 17.16 -16.26
N PHE A 46 6.79 16.88 -17.37
CA PHE A 46 5.35 16.67 -17.37
C PHE A 46 4.95 15.38 -16.64
N ALA A 47 5.74 14.31 -16.76
CA ALA A 47 5.52 13.06 -16.02
C ALA A 47 5.68 13.25 -14.49
N LEU A 48 6.69 14.00 -14.06
CA LEU A 48 6.90 14.40 -12.66
C LEU A 48 5.75 15.25 -12.14
N LEU A 49 5.29 16.25 -12.89
CA LEU A 49 4.12 17.06 -12.51
C LEU A 49 2.84 16.20 -12.45
N TYR A 50 2.68 15.23 -13.35
CA TYR A 50 1.58 14.28 -13.32
C TYR A 50 1.62 13.40 -12.07
N LEU A 51 2.80 12.91 -11.69
CA LEU A 51 3.01 12.16 -10.45
C LEU A 51 2.73 13.05 -9.24
N LEU A 52 3.25 14.28 -9.17
CA LEU A 52 3.01 15.22 -8.07
C LEU A 52 1.54 15.64 -7.94
N LYS A 53 0.79 15.64 -9.04
CA LYS A 53 -0.65 15.92 -9.07
C LYS A 53 -1.48 14.81 -8.41
N GLN A 54 -0.97 13.57 -8.35
CA GLN A 54 -1.68 12.47 -7.70
C GLN A 54 -1.69 12.63 -6.16
N ASN A 55 -2.56 11.87 -5.48
CA ASN A 55 -2.75 11.96 -4.04
C ASN A 55 -1.48 11.57 -3.26
N ARG A 56 -0.87 12.52 -2.54
CA ARG A 56 0.38 12.32 -1.78
C ARG A 56 0.27 11.32 -0.62
N SER A 57 -0.95 10.90 -0.27
CA SER A 57 -1.19 9.81 0.68
C SER A 57 -0.89 8.42 0.09
N GLU A 58 -0.85 8.28 -1.23
CA GLU A 58 -0.66 6.99 -1.91
C GLU A 58 0.80 6.72 -2.33
N PHE A 59 1.64 7.75 -2.40
CA PHE A 59 3.05 7.60 -2.79
C PHE A 59 3.93 8.74 -2.27
N GLU A 60 5.20 8.41 -2.07
CA GLU A 60 6.25 9.34 -1.64
C GLU A 60 7.33 9.39 -2.73
N LEU A 61 7.51 10.58 -3.33
CA LEU A 61 8.55 10.83 -4.33
C LEU A 61 9.84 11.26 -3.62
N LYS A 62 10.94 10.54 -3.87
CA LYS A 62 12.28 10.86 -3.33
C LYS A 62 13.29 11.04 -4.46
N MET A 63 14.14 12.05 -4.31
CA MET A 63 15.30 12.27 -5.19
C MET A 63 16.53 11.65 -4.52
N SER A 64 17.20 10.73 -5.22
CA SER A 64 18.48 10.17 -4.76
C SER A 64 19.61 11.12 -5.18
N LYS A 65 20.40 11.62 -4.23
CA LYS A 65 21.57 12.48 -4.49
C LYS A 65 22.89 11.66 -4.54
N ASP A 66 22.82 10.34 -4.37
CA ASP A 66 23.99 9.52 -4.01
C ASP A 66 24.65 8.80 -5.19
N SER A 67 24.53 9.32 -6.42
CA SER A 67 25.25 8.77 -7.58
C SER A 67 25.80 9.89 -8.46
N MET A 68 26.86 10.55 -7.99
CA MET A 68 27.85 11.25 -8.83
C MET A 68 29.05 10.33 -9.01
#